data_AF-A0A537AYS6-F1
#
_entry.id   AF-A0A537AYS6-F1
#
_cell.length_a   1.000
_cell.length_b   1.000
_cell.length_c   1.000
_cell.angle_alpha   90.00
_cell.angle_beta   90.00
_cell.angle_gamma   90.00
#
_symmetry.space_group_name_H-M   'P 1'
#
loop_
_entity.id
_entity.type
_entity.pdbx_description
1 polymer ?
#
loop_
_entity_poly.entity_id
_entity_poly.type
_entity_poly.pdbx_seq_one_letter_code
_entity_poly.pdbx_strand_id
1 'polypeptide(L)'
;MNLTATITIKGDPGLLREYRAHVNRLLDEEGGDSYRELHTGERLEYQFTLRGGIPFPPFIAASQAFPELTVEVGWNAAGEGRSGRAVIQNGILREQAAQTHSPAGAALRDARADADGRLRFAVICTRWREFWHGYAIASDQHAFFRIAGSSSAGELFASDGIEAQWAERWTVSAGDADYSELAPREPIAEDELRELDRLAQEFSREWIWFEESPLEETAVERARFADYGYPVRAANLRSEKLRKVLRPESGGLAFGSFGEDTRWIPELLRRCWLRPAK
;
A
#
# COMPACT_ATOMS: atom_id res chain seq x y z
N MET A 1 19.50 11.83 -4.87
CA MET A 1 18.82 10.93 -3.90
C MET A 1 17.48 11.58 -3.59
N ASN A 2 16.36 10.88 -3.82
CA ASN A 2 15.05 11.31 -3.35
C ASN A 2 14.68 10.39 -2.19
N LEU A 3 15.05 10.79 -0.98
CA LEU A 3 14.68 10.11 0.25
C LEU A 3 13.45 10.81 0.82
N THR A 4 12.40 10.06 1.09
CA THR A 4 11.27 10.57 1.86
C THR A 4 11.27 9.95 3.24
N ALA A 5 10.97 10.76 4.26
CA ALA A 5 10.85 10.29 5.62
C ALA A 5 9.59 10.86 6.27
N THR A 6 8.88 10.02 7.00
CA THR A 6 7.76 10.41 7.86
C THR A 6 8.12 10.05 9.28
N ILE A 7 8.10 11.05 10.18
CA ILE A 7 8.41 10.88 11.59
C ILE A 7 7.17 11.21 12.40
N THR A 8 6.64 10.22 13.11
CA THR A 8 5.40 10.31 13.88
C THR A 8 5.72 10.20 15.36
N ILE A 9 5.17 11.09 16.16
CA ILE A 9 5.32 11.09 17.62
C ILE A 9 3.98 10.83 18.27
N LYS A 10 3.97 9.85 19.17
CA LYS A 10 2.79 9.37 19.90
C LYS A 10 3.10 9.27 21.39
N GLY A 11 2.07 9.44 22.21
CA GLY A 11 2.15 9.35 23.67
C GLY A 11 1.15 10.31 24.31
N ASP A 12 1.46 10.77 25.52
CA ASP A 12 0.59 11.70 26.25
C ASP A 12 0.38 13.01 25.47
N PRO A 13 -0.87 13.37 25.11
CA PRO A 13 -1.22 14.65 24.49
C PRO A 13 -0.66 15.88 25.21
N GLY A 14 -0.55 15.84 26.54
CA GLY A 14 -0.02 16.92 27.36
C GLY A 14 1.45 17.24 27.08
N LEU A 15 2.22 16.24 26.65
CA LEU A 15 3.66 16.35 26.38
C LEU A 15 3.97 16.71 24.93
N LEU A 16 3.06 16.42 23.98
CA LEU A 16 3.30 16.65 22.55
C LEU A 16 3.59 18.12 22.22
N ARG A 17 2.88 19.06 22.85
CA ARG A 17 3.09 20.50 22.58
C ARG A 17 4.52 20.95 22.96
N GLU A 18 5.03 20.49 24.10
CA GLU A 18 6.37 20.83 24.57
C GLU A 18 7.44 20.12 23.75
N TYR A 19 7.20 18.85 23.42
CA TYR A 19 8.04 18.08 22.50
C TYR A 19 8.20 18.78 21.15
N ARG A 20 7.09 19.23 20.56
CA ARG A 20 7.07 19.98 19.29
C ARG A 20 7.97 21.21 19.34
N ALA A 21 7.79 22.04 20.38
CA ALA A 21 8.59 23.25 20.52
C ALA A 21 10.09 22.94 20.70
N HIS A 22 10.41 21.83 21.37
CA HIS A 22 11.78 21.40 21.57
C HIS A 22 12.41 20.85 20.28
N VAL A 23 11.75 19.92 19.59
CA VAL A 23 12.28 19.31 18.37
C VAL A 23 12.41 20.30 17.22
N ASN A 24 11.49 21.28 17.09
CA ASN A 24 11.60 22.31 16.08
C ASN A 24 12.83 23.20 16.30
N ARG A 25 13.16 23.57 17.54
CA ARG A 25 14.41 24.29 17.83
C ARG A 25 15.64 23.47 17.43
N LEU A 26 15.65 22.17 17.72
CA LEU A 26 16.75 21.29 17.35
C LEU A 26 16.88 21.12 15.82
N LEU A 27 15.76 21.06 15.10
CA LEU A 27 15.74 21.02 13.64
C LEU A 27 16.25 22.34 13.03
N ASP A 28 15.86 23.48 13.60
CA ASP A 28 16.34 24.80 13.18
C ASP A 28 17.86 24.95 13.44
N GLU A 29 18.36 24.43 14.56
CA GLU A 29 19.78 24.43 14.94
C GLU A 29 20.63 23.50 14.07
N GLU A 30 20.11 22.32 13.69
CA GLU A 30 20.83 21.38 12.81
C GLU A 30 20.99 21.94 11.39
N GLY A 31 20.01 22.73 10.93
CA GLY A 31 19.99 23.30 9.58
C GLY A 31 19.73 22.22 8.52
N GLY A 32 18.58 22.27 7.85
CA GLY A 32 18.18 21.15 7.01
C GLY A 32 17.16 21.46 5.91
N ASP A 33 16.83 20.39 5.18
CA ASP A 33 15.82 20.40 4.12
C ASP A 33 14.43 20.77 4.66
N SER A 34 13.61 21.41 3.84
CA SER A 34 12.25 21.81 4.21
C SER A 34 11.38 20.60 4.55
N TYR A 35 10.61 20.71 5.63
CA TYR A 35 9.66 19.69 6.06
C TYR A 35 8.24 20.25 6.16
N ARG A 36 7.27 19.35 6.06
CA ARG A 36 5.87 19.64 6.36
C ARG A 36 5.53 19.06 7.73
N GLU A 37 5.01 19.92 8.59
CA GLU A 37 4.52 19.52 9.91
C GLU A 37 2.99 19.35 9.88
N LEU A 38 2.51 18.27 10.50
CA LEU A 38 1.09 17.99 10.71
C LEU A 38 0.89 17.68 12.20
N HIS A 39 -0.12 18.29 12.82
CA HIS A 39 -0.39 18.07 14.24
C HIS A 39 -1.88 17.97 14.53
N THR A 40 -2.24 17.00 15.35
CA THR A 40 -3.55 16.88 16.01
C THR A 40 -3.34 16.90 17.53
N GLY A 41 -4.42 16.86 18.32
CA GLY A 41 -4.30 16.77 19.78
C GLY A 41 -3.55 15.51 20.26
N GLU A 42 -3.51 14.45 19.45
CA GLU A 42 -3.02 13.12 19.85
C GLU A 42 -1.77 12.67 19.08
N ARG A 43 -1.34 13.43 18.07
CA ARG A 43 -0.24 13.04 17.18
C ARG A 43 0.50 14.23 16.61
N LEU A 44 1.82 14.12 16.52
CA LEU A 44 2.66 14.98 15.70
C LEU A 44 3.25 14.16 14.55
N GLU A 45 3.33 14.75 13.37
CA GLU A 45 3.94 14.13 12.21
C GLU A 45 4.78 15.14 11.43
N TYR A 46 5.96 14.70 11.02
CA TYR A 46 6.91 15.47 10.21
C TYR A 46 7.18 14.70 8.93
N GLN A 47 6.92 15.33 7.78
CA GLN A 47 7.17 14.77 6.46
C GLN A 47 8.32 15.50 5.79
N PHE A 48 9.36 14.76 5.41
CA PHE A 48 10.56 15.28 4.79
C PHE A 48 10.73 14.79 3.36
N THR A 49 11.24 15.67 2.50
CA THR A 49 11.87 15.30 1.22
C THR A 49 13.33 15.68 1.31
N LEU A 50 14.18 14.68 1.47
CA LEU A 50 15.58 14.83 1.86
C LEU A 50 16.49 14.59 0.66
N ARG A 51 17.48 15.46 0.50
CA ARG A 51 18.60 15.23 -0.43
C ARG A 51 19.72 14.42 0.23
N GLY A 52 19.80 14.50 1.57
CA GLY A 52 20.77 13.81 2.43
C GLY A 52 20.15 12.70 3.27
N GLY A 53 20.59 12.60 4.52
CA GLY A 53 20.11 11.61 5.49
C GLY A 53 18.89 12.09 6.30
N ILE A 54 18.27 11.16 7.01
CA ILE A 54 17.18 11.45 7.95
C ILE A 54 17.76 12.20 9.16
N PRO A 55 17.12 13.27 9.64
CA PRO A 55 17.58 14.05 10.79
C PRO A 55 17.34 13.30 12.10
N PHE A 56 17.97 12.13 12.29
CA PHE A 56 17.86 11.37 13.54
C PHE A 56 18.32 12.14 14.78
N PRO A 57 19.40 12.95 14.76
CA PRO A 57 19.93 13.57 15.98
C PRO A 57 18.93 14.47 16.73
N PRO A 58 18.17 15.39 16.07
CA PRO A 58 17.12 16.17 16.75
C PRO A 58 16.05 15.31 17.41
N PHE A 59 15.58 14.26 16.74
CA PHE A 59 14.52 13.39 17.29
C PHE A 59 15.03 12.47 18.41
N ILE A 60 16.30 12.06 18.37
CA ILE A 60 16.94 11.31 19.46
C ILE A 60 17.08 12.21 20.69
N ALA A 61 17.63 13.42 20.53
CA ALA A 61 17.79 14.37 21.63
C ALA A 61 16.44 14.76 22.25
N ALA A 62 15.42 15.01 21.41
CA ALA A 62 14.07 15.26 21.89
C ALA A 62 13.47 14.03 22.58
N SER A 63 13.65 12.82 22.04
CA SER A 63 13.16 11.59 22.70
C SER A 63 13.81 11.35 24.06
N GLN A 64 15.05 11.80 24.28
CA GLN A 64 15.72 11.72 25.58
C GLN A 64 15.10 12.69 26.61
N ALA A 65 14.69 13.88 26.17
CA ALA A 65 14.03 14.86 27.03
C ALA A 65 12.59 14.49 27.37
N PHE A 66 11.94 13.67 26.55
CA PHE A 66 10.55 13.22 26.70
C PHE A 66 10.47 11.68 26.58
N PRO A 67 10.96 10.95 27.59
CA PRO A 67 11.11 9.49 27.54
C PRO A 67 9.78 8.73 27.43
N GLU A 68 8.67 9.36 27.81
CA GLU A 68 7.30 8.83 27.73
C GLU A 68 6.76 8.83 26.30
N LEU A 69 7.37 9.59 25.39
CA LEU A 69 6.95 9.68 24.00
C LEU A 69 7.71 8.69 23.12
N THR A 70 6.97 8.09 22.20
CA THR A 70 7.53 7.19 21.18
C THR A 70 7.64 7.93 19.86
N VAL A 71 8.83 7.88 19.26
CA VAL A 71 9.10 8.44 17.94
C VAL A 71 9.23 7.30 16.93
N GLU A 72 8.33 7.27 15.96
CA GLU A 72 8.32 6.29 14.88
C GLU A 72 8.82 6.98 13.60
N VAL A 73 9.91 6.48 13.04
CA VAL A 73 10.52 6.98 11.80
C VAL A 73 10.29 5.96 10.72
N GLY A 74 9.57 6.32 9.66
CA GLY A 74 9.48 5.55 8.42
C GLY A 74 10.20 6.27 7.29
N TRP A 75 10.93 5.54 6.45
CA TRP A 75 11.63 6.16 5.32
C TRP A 75 11.71 5.28 4.08
N ASN A 76 11.82 5.94 2.93
CA ASN A 76 11.92 5.30 1.63
C ASN A 76 12.92 6.05 0.74
N ALA A 77 13.97 5.34 0.30
CA ALA A 77 14.91 5.75 -0.72
C ALA A 77 14.55 5.03 -2.04
N ALA A 78 13.51 5.52 -2.73
CA ALA A 78 12.92 4.84 -3.89
C ALA A 78 13.94 4.59 -5.01
N GLY A 79 14.89 5.52 -5.20
CA GLY A 79 15.96 5.38 -6.19
C GLY A 79 16.99 4.29 -5.90
N GLU A 80 16.98 3.73 -4.68
CA GLU A 80 17.95 2.73 -4.21
C GLU A 80 17.29 1.44 -3.74
N GLY A 81 15.96 1.34 -3.80
CA GLY A 81 15.22 0.17 -3.31
C GLY A 81 15.36 -0.07 -1.81
N ARG A 82 15.72 0.97 -1.04
CA ARG A 82 15.88 0.85 0.41
C ARG A 82 14.71 1.52 1.10
N SER A 83 14.10 0.83 2.05
CA SER A 83 13.16 1.43 2.98
C SER A 83 13.51 0.94 4.38
N GLY A 84 13.01 1.65 5.37
CA GLY A 84 13.22 1.20 6.73
C GLY A 84 12.31 1.89 7.70
N ARG A 85 12.29 1.29 8.90
CA ARG A 85 11.63 1.86 10.06
C ARG A 85 12.61 1.90 11.22
N ALA A 86 12.51 2.94 11.99
CA ALA A 86 13.18 3.10 13.26
C ALA A 86 12.17 3.49 14.34
N VAL A 87 12.33 2.95 15.53
CA VAL A 87 11.59 3.41 16.72
C VAL A 87 12.59 3.96 17.71
N ILE A 88 12.40 5.20 18.14
CA ILE A 88 13.23 5.88 19.12
C ILE A 88 12.38 6.11 20.36
N GLN A 89 12.90 5.71 21.52
CA GLN A 89 12.26 5.96 22.80
C GLN A 89 13.34 6.21 23.86
N ASN A 90 13.15 7.24 24.68
CA ASN A 90 14.12 7.63 25.70
C ASN A 90 15.54 7.84 25.12
N GLY A 91 15.63 8.44 23.93
CA GLY A 91 16.91 8.67 23.23
C GLY A 91 17.60 7.39 22.72
N ILE A 92 16.96 6.23 22.83
CA ILE A 92 17.49 4.95 22.37
C ILE A 92 16.76 4.52 21.11
N LEU A 93 17.51 4.17 20.07
CA LEU A 93 16.99 3.49 18.90
C LEU A 93 16.65 2.04 19.29
N ARG A 94 15.37 1.78 19.58
CA ARG A 94 14.85 0.50 20.10
C ARG A 94 14.75 -0.55 19.00
N GLU A 95 14.28 -0.15 17.84
CA GLU A 95 14.10 -1.00 16.67
C GLU A 95 14.65 -0.28 15.45
N GLN A 96 15.44 -0.99 14.65
CA GLN A 96 15.89 -0.52 13.35
C GLN A 96 15.78 -1.68 12.37
N ALA A 97 14.73 -1.67 11.57
CA ALA A 97 14.56 -2.58 10.45
C ALA A 97 14.92 -1.81 9.18
N ALA A 98 16.10 -2.07 8.63
CA ALA A 98 16.46 -1.63 7.29
C ALA A 98 16.22 -2.80 6.35
N GLN A 99 15.31 -2.62 5.39
CA GLN A 99 15.08 -3.59 4.33
C GLN A 99 15.80 -3.09 3.08
N THR A 100 16.93 -3.73 2.77
CA THR A 100 17.49 -3.69 1.42
C THR A 100 16.64 -4.59 0.55
N HIS A 101 15.72 -4.00 -0.20
CA HIS A 101 15.15 -4.70 -1.34
C HIS A 101 16.19 -4.63 -2.46
N SER A 102 16.36 -5.72 -3.22
CA SER A 102 16.80 -5.54 -4.62
C SER A 102 15.89 -4.47 -5.23
N PRO A 103 16.38 -3.53 -6.07
CA PRO A 103 15.56 -2.46 -6.61
C PRO A 103 14.24 -3.09 -7.02
N ALA A 104 13.15 -2.71 -6.32
CA ALA A 104 11.90 -3.41 -6.46
C ALA A 104 11.67 -3.53 -7.97
N GLY A 105 11.50 -4.75 -8.48
CA GLY A 105 10.85 -4.88 -9.77
C GLY A 105 9.60 -4.03 -9.63
N ALA A 106 9.46 -2.98 -10.46
CA ALA A 106 8.40 -2.00 -10.28
C ALA A 106 7.08 -2.75 -10.08
N ALA A 107 6.31 -2.38 -9.05
CA ALA A 107 5.07 -3.08 -8.72
C ALA A 107 4.25 -3.31 -10.00
N LEU A 108 3.98 -4.58 -10.28
CA LEU A 108 3.25 -4.99 -11.47
C LEU A 108 1.77 -4.74 -11.23
N ARG A 109 1.10 -4.26 -12.27
CA ARG A 109 -0.29 -3.84 -12.27
C ARG A 109 -1.01 -4.37 -13.50
N ASP A 110 -2.24 -4.85 -13.29
CA ASP A 110 -3.22 -5.14 -14.33
C ASP A 110 -4.52 -4.46 -13.92
N ALA A 111 -5.23 -3.84 -14.87
CA ALA A 111 -6.51 -3.20 -14.63
C ALA A 111 -7.40 -3.41 -15.84
N ARG A 112 -8.63 -3.86 -15.60
CA ARG A 112 -9.61 -4.18 -16.62
C ARG A 112 -10.94 -3.52 -16.28
N ALA A 113 -11.50 -2.84 -17.26
CA ALA A 113 -12.84 -2.31 -17.22
C ALA A 113 -13.67 -2.91 -18.37
N ASP A 114 -14.99 -2.82 -18.29
CA ASP A 114 -15.83 -2.96 -19.47
C ASP A 114 -15.84 -1.65 -20.29
N ALA A 115 -16.70 -1.58 -21.30
CA ALA A 115 -16.85 -0.38 -22.12
C ALA A 115 -17.61 0.75 -21.40
N ASP A 116 -18.38 0.44 -20.35
CA ASP A 116 -19.15 1.41 -19.55
C ASP A 116 -18.36 1.99 -18.37
N GLY A 117 -17.10 1.59 -18.21
CA GLY A 117 -16.20 2.05 -17.16
C GLY A 117 -16.26 1.23 -15.87
N ARG A 118 -17.11 0.19 -15.78
CA ARG A 118 -17.13 -0.72 -14.63
C ARG A 118 -15.80 -1.42 -14.47
N LEU A 119 -15.24 -1.32 -13.27
CA LEU A 119 -14.11 -2.12 -12.82
C LEU A 119 -14.48 -3.61 -12.85
N ARG A 120 -13.82 -4.40 -13.70
CA ARG A 120 -13.93 -5.86 -13.73
C ARG A 120 -12.92 -6.52 -12.81
N PHE A 121 -11.69 -6.03 -12.86
CA PHE A 121 -10.58 -6.55 -12.09
C PHE A 121 -9.45 -5.53 -12.09
N ALA A 122 -8.81 -5.32 -10.95
CA ALA A 122 -7.54 -4.64 -10.89
C ALA A 122 -6.66 -5.29 -9.83
N VAL A 123 -5.35 -5.35 -10.10
CA VAL A 123 -4.38 -5.94 -9.22
C VAL A 123 -3.10 -5.13 -9.23
N ILE A 124 -2.48 -5.02 -8.06
CA ILE A 124 -1.09 -4.60 -7.89
C ILE A 124 -0.34 -5.69 -7.13
N CYS A 125 0.90 -6.00 -7.52
CA CYS A 125 1.71 -6.95 -6.80
C CYS A 125 3.21 -6.70 -6.95
N THR A 126 3.97 -7.24 -6.01
CA THR A 126 5.43 -7.27 -6.07
C THR A 126 5.94 -8.63 -5.62
N ARG A 127 7.21 -8.89 -5.91
CA ARG A 127 7.91 -10.04 -5.36
C ARG A 127 8.21 -9.77 -3.89
N TRP A 128 7.79 -10.68 -3.03
CA TRP A 128 8.03 -10.63 -1.59
C TRP A 128 8.62 -11.95 -1.12
N ARG A 129 9.93 -11.95 -0.87
CA ARG A 129 10.70 -13.16 -0.60
C ARG A 129 10.43 -14.23 -1.68
N GLU A 130 9.99 -15.41 -1.30
CA GLU A 130 9.61 -16.52 -2.17
C GLU A 130 8.18 -16.42 -2.74
N PHE A 131 7.40 -15.40 -2.35
CA PHE A 131 6.00 -15.20 -2.78
C PHE A 131 5.81 -14.03 -3.76
N TRP A 132 4.71 -14.07 -4.50
CA TRP A 132 4.12 -12.87 -5.07
C TRP A 132 3.01 -12.45 -4.16
N HIS A 133 3.01 -11.21 -3.68
CA HIS A 133 1.94 -10.72 -2.83
C HIS A 133 1.37 -9.41 -3.36
N GLY A 134 0.17 -9.07 -2.94
CA GLY A 134 -0.43 -7.84 -3.39
C GLY A 134 -1.89 -7.68 -3.03
N TYR A 135 -2.50 -6.74 -3.73
CA TYR A 135 -3.88 -6.36 -3.54
C TYR A 135 -4.65 -6.52 -4.84
N ALA A 136 -5.79 -7.20 -4.76
CA ALA A 136 -6.70 -7.42 -5.86
C ALA A 136 -8.08 -6.83 -5.52
N ILE A 137 -8.73 -6.23 -6.50
CA ILE A 137 -10.02 -5.56 -6.34
C ILE A 137 -10.91 -5.76 -7.57
N ALA A 138 -12.19 -5.98 -7.32
CA ALA A 138 -13.28 -6.05 -8.27
C ALA A 138 -14.32 -4.96 -7.95
N SER A 139 -15.46 -4.97 -8.63
CA SER A 139 -16.52 -3.97 -8.42
C SER A 139 -17.09 -3.96 -6.99
N ASP A 140 -17.03 -5.08 -6.29
CA ASP A 140 -17.79 -5.39 -5.08
C ASP A 140 -17.00 -6.23 -4.05
N GLN A 141 -15.76 -6.58 -4.35
CA GLN A 141 -14.89 -7.33 -3.44
C GLN A 141 -13.42 -6.94 -3.62
N HIS A 142 -12.64 -7.08 -2.57
CA HIS A 142 -11.20 -6.92 -2.61
C HIS A 142 -10.52 -7.86 -1.63
N ALA A 143 -9.26 -8.19 -1.91
CA ALA A 143 -8.49 -9.06 -1.06
C ALA A 143 -7.01 -8.70 -1.14
N PHE A 144 -6.32 -8.86 -0.01
CA PHE A 144 -4.91 -9.18 -0.06
C PHE A 144 -4.73 -10.61 -0.56
N PHE A 145 -3.63 -10.84 -1.25
CA PHE A 145 -3.27 -12.18 -1.69
C PHE A 145 -1.77 -12.43 -1.57
N ARG A 146 -1.42 -13.71 -1.48
CA ARG A 146 -0.06 -14.19 -1.74
C ARG A 146 -0.10 -15.46 -2.60
N ILE A 147 0.92 -15.63 -3.42
CA ILE A 147 1.08 -16.79 -4.31
C ILE A 147 2.46 -17.40 -4.06
N ALA A 148 2.46 -18.68 -3.72
CA ALA A 148 3.64 -19.53 -3.66
C ALA A 148 3.73 -20.38 -4.93
N GLY A 149 4.93 -20.53 -5.49
CA GLY A 149 5.15 -21.41 -6.64
C GLY A 149 5.08 -20.71 -8.00
N SER A 150 4.46 -21.37 -8.98
CA SER A 150 4.52 -21.04 -10.41
C SER A 150 3.16 -21.16 -11.10
N SER A 151 3.12 -20.86 -12.40
CA SER A 151 1.90 -20.93 -13.22
C SER A 151 1.24 -22.31 -13.29
N SER A 152 2.00 -23.39 -13.13
CA SER A 152 1.52 -24.78 -13.28
C SER A 152 1.40 -25.54 -11.97
N ALA A 153 2.04 -25.07 -10.90
CA ALA A 153 2.01 -25.66 -9.58
C ALA A 153 2.29 -24.61 -8.51
N GLY A 154 1.39 -24.46 -7.54
CA GLY A 154 1.52 -23.44 -6.51
C GLY A 154 0.31 -23.36 -5.58
N GLU A 155 0.34 -22.40 -4.66
CA GLU A 155 -0.76 -22.08 -3.77
C GLU A 155 -1.08 -20.59 -3.89
N LEU A 156 -2.36 -20.25 -3.98
CA LEU A 156 -2.87 -18.89 -3.84
C LEU A 156 -3.59 -18.80 -2.50
N PHE A 157 -3.29 -17.76 -1.71
CA PHE A 157 -4.00 -17.43 -0.49
C PHE A 157 -4.69 -16.07 -0.69
N ALA A 158 -5.88 -15.90 -0.13
CA ALA A 158 -6.59 -14.63 -0.11
C ALA A 158 -7.16 -14.32 1.28
N SER A 159 -7.21 -13.03 1.60
CA SER A 159 -7.99 -12.51 2.73
C SER A 159 -9.45 -12.29 2.32
N ASP A 160 -10.38 -12.30 3.27
CA ASP A 160 -11.79 -11.94 3.02
C ASP A 160 -12.08 -10.43 3.15
N GLY A 161 -11.05 -9.62 3.47
CA GLY A 161 -11.17 -8.17 3.63
C GLY A 161 -11.77 -7.73 4.98
N ILE A 162 -12.04 -8.66 5.90
CA ILE A 162 -12.64 -8.36 7.21
C ILE A 162 -11.55 -8.25 8.28
N GLU A 163 -10.71 -9.28 8.40
CA GLU A 163 -9.59 -9.31 9.35
C GLU A 163 -8.26 -9.43 8.59
N ALA A 164 -7.15 -9.08 9.26
CA ALA A 164 -5.80 -9.26 8.73
C ALA A 164 -5.37 -10.74 8.77
N GLN A 165 -6.14 -11.60 8.10
CA GLN A 165 -5.98 -13.04 8.06
C GLN A 165 -6.14 -13.56 6.64
N TRP A 166 -5.39 -14.62 6.31
CA TRP A 166 -5.69 -15.49 5.20
C TRP A 166 -6.92 -16.33 5.55
N ALA A 167 -7.95 -16.23 4.72
CA ALA A 167 -9.23 -16.93 4.91
C ALA A 167 -9.42 -18.03 3.86
N GLU A 168 -8.84 -17.88 2.68
CA GLU A 168 -9.06 -18.77 1.54
C GLU A 168 -7.73 -19.25 0.97
N ARG A 169 -7.73 -20.48 0.46
CA ARG A 169 -6.60 -21.07 -0.26
C ARG A 169 -7.05 -21.82 -1.51
N TRP A 170 -6.28 -21.68 -2.58
CA TRP A 170 -6.36 -22.51 -3.78
C TRP A 170 -5.05 -23.25 -3.99
N THR A 171 -5.11 -24.57 -4.12
CA THR A 171 -3.97 -25.39 -4.52
C THR A 171 -4.02 -25.62 -6.02
N VAL A 172 -3.03 -25.10 -6.74
CA VAL A 172 -2.96 -25.14 -8.20
C VAL A 172 -2.10 -26.33 -8.61
N SER A 173 -2.63 -27.19 -9.47
CA SER A 173 -1.86 -28.28 -10.08
C SER A 173 -2.31 -28.55 -11.51
N ALA A 174 -1.36 -28.60 -12.44
CA ALA A 174 -1.58 -28.98 -13.85
C ALA A 174 -2.75 -28.25 -14.55
N GLY A 175 -3.03 -27.00 -14.15
CA GLY A 175 -4.09 -26.17 -14.75
C GLY A 175 -5.43 -26.21 -14.01
N ASP A 176 -5.59 -27.10 -13.03
CA ASP A 176 -6.73 -27.11 -12.10
C ASP A 176 -6.40 -26.34 -10.81
N ALA A 177 -7.43 -25.98 -10.05
CA ALA A 177 -7.29 -25.29 -8.77
C ALA A 177 -8.34 -25.76 -7.77
N ASP A 178 -7.88 -26.41 -6.70
CA ASP A 178 -8.71 -26.90 -5.61
C ASP A 178 -8.87 -25.80 -4.54
N TYR A 179 -10.11 -25.38 -4.30
CA TYR A 179 -10.44 -24.41 -3.26
C TYR A 179 -10.58 -25.06 -1.88
N SER A 180 -10.09 -24.36 -0.85
CA SER A 180 -10.32 -24.66 0.56
C SER A 180 -10.44 -23.38 1.38
N GLU A 181 -11.46 -23.30 2.23
CA GLU A 181 -11.51 -22.29 3.30
C GLU A 181 -10.54 -22.69 4.43
N LEU A 182 -9.80 -21.72 4.96
CA LEU A 182 -8.85 -21.94 6.04
C LEU A 182 -9.58 -21.95 7.39
N ALA A 183 -9.60 -23.12 8.03
CA ALA A 183 -10.13 -23.32 9.36
C ALA A 183 -9.10 -24.09 10.23
N PRO A 184 -8.38 -23.42 11.14
CA PRO A 184 -8.48 -22.00 11.47
C PRO A 184 -7.90 -21.08 10.38
N ARG A 185 -8.39 -19.85 10.35
CA ARG A 185 -7.80 -18.77 9.53
C ARG A 185 -6.36 -18.49 10.00
N GLU A 186 -5.49 -18.12 9.08
CA GLU A 186 -4.08 -17.84 9.39
C GLU A 186 -3.84 -16.34 9.50
N PRO A 187 -3.21 -15.80 10.56
CA PRO A 187 -2.89 -14.38 10.62
C PRO A 187 -1.86 -14.00 9.55
N ILE A 188 -2.07 -12.83 8.93
CA ILE A 188 -1.07 -12.23 8.05
C ILE A 188 0.05 -11.69 8.93
N ALA A 189 1.31 -12.04 8.61
CA ALA A 189 2.46 -11.55 9.37
C ALA A 189 2.53 -10.01 9.31
N GLU A 190 2.89 -9.34 10.40
CA GLU A 190 2.82 -7.88 10.51
C GLU A 190 3.66 -7.13 9.46
N ASP A 191 4.82 -7.68 9.10
CA ASP A 191 5.69 -7.13 8.07
C ASP A 191 5.10 -7.29 6.66
N GLU A 192 4.49 -8.43 6.38
CA GLU A 192 3.76 -8.69 5.12
C GLU A 192 2.52 -7.81 5.02
N LEU A 193 1.73 -7.71 6.10
CA LEU A 193 0.51 -6.88 6.16
C LEU A 193 0.83 -5.42 5.86
N ARG A 194 1.92 -4.89 6.45
CA ARG A 194 2.33 -3.50 6.21
C ARG A 194 2.66 -3.22 4.74
N GLU A 195 3.31 -4.18 4.07
CA GLU A 195 3.64 -4.04 2.66
C GLU A 195 2.40 -4.18 1.76
N LEU A 196 1.49 -5.09 2.11
CA LEU A 196 0.19 -5.23 1.46
C LEU A 196 -0.65 -3.95 1.59
N ASP A 197 -0.70 -3.35 2.78
CA ASP A 197 -1.35 -2.07 3.03
C ASP A 197 -0.72 -0.95 2.19
N ARG A 198 0.61 -0.87 2.14
CA ARG A 198 1.33 0.10 1.32
C ARG A 198 0.93 -0.03 -0.16
N LEU A 199 0.93 -1.25 -0.70
CA LEU A 199 0.54 -1.53 -2.07
C LEU A 199 -0.92 -1.14 -2.34
N ALA A 200 -1.84 -1.52 -1.46
CA ALA A 200 -3.25 -1.19 -1.59
C ALA A 200 -3.51 0.32 -1.53
N GLN A 201 -2.85 1.04 -0.61
CA GLN A 201 -2.97 2.50 -0.50
C GLN A 201 -2.39 3.21 -1.72
N GLU A 202 -1.21 2.81 -2.20
CA GLU A 202 -0.60 3.39 -3.40
C GLU A 202 -1.46 3.16 -4.63
N PHE A 203 -1.97 1.94 -4.79
CA PHE A 203 -2.82 1.59 -5.91
C PHE A 203 -4.16 2.31 -5.85
N SER A 204 -4.81 2.34 -4.69
CA SER A 204 -6.06 3.07 -4.51
C SER A 204 -5.88 4.56 -4.74
N ARG A 205 -4.84 5.18 -4.20
CA ARG A 205 -4.57 6.61 -4.42
C ARG A 205 -4.42 6.96 -5.89
N GLU A 206 -3.79 6.10 -6.69
CA GLU A 206 -3.47 6.41 -8.10
C GLU A 206 -4.51 5.87 -9.11
N TRP A 207 -5.18 4.75 -8.80
CA TRP A 207 -6.01 4.02 -9.77
C TRP A 207 -7.48 3.95 -9.38
N ILE A 208 -7.81 3.91 -8.09
CA ILE A 208 -9.15 3.61 -7.61
C ILE A 208 -9.75 4.82 -6.87
N TRP A 209 -11.07 4.90 -6.84
CA TRP A 209 -11.80 5.71 -5.88
C TRP A 209 -13.09 4.98 -5.50
N PHE A 210 -13.52 5.12 -4.26
CA PHE A 210 -14.66 4.40 -3.73
C PHE A 210 -15.88 5.30 -3.65
N GLU A 211 -17.06 4.73 -3.84
CA GLU A 211 -18.32 5.46 -3.65
C GLU A 211 -18.47 5.98 -2.21
N GLU A 212 -18.02 5.20 -1.23
CA GLU A 212 -18.08 5.55 0.19
C GLU A 212 -17.08 6.62 0.63
N SER A 213 -16.08 6.94 -0.21
CA SER A 213 -15.11 7.99 0.11
C SER A 213 -15.79 9.37 0.21
N PRO A 214 -15.28 10.28 1.06
CA PRO A 214 -15.87 11.60 1.26
C PRO A 214 -16.18 12.33 -0.06
N LEU A 215 -17.33 13.01 -0.12
CA LEU A 215 -17.76 13.71 -1.34
C LEU A 215 -16.77 14.78 -1.78
N GLU A 216 -16.11 15.44 -0.83
CA GLU A 216 -15.06 16.43 -1.10
C GLU A 216 -13.84 15.84 -1.82
N GLU A 217 -13.52 14.57 -1.58
CA GLU A 217 -12.43 13.85 -2.27
C GLU A 217 -12.85 13.34 -3.66
N THR A 218 -14.14 13.00 -3.82
CA THR A 218 -14.65 12.31 -5.02
C THR A 218 -15.47 13.18 -5.97
N ALA A 219 -15.79 14.44 -5.60
CA ALA A 219 -16.65 15.33 -6.38
C ALA A 219 -16.23 15.47 -7.85
N VAL A 220 -14.92 15.62 -8.08
CA VAL A 220 -14.36 15.76 -9.45
C VAL A 220 -14.53 14.46 -10.25
N GLU A 221 -14.30 13.30 -9.63
CA GLU A 221 -14.47 12.02 -10.32
C GLU A 221 -15.94 11.74 -10.61
N ARG A 222 -16.84 12.06 -9.67
CA ARG A 222 -18.30 11.92 -9.87
C ARG A 222 -18.81 12.80 -11.01
N ALA A 223 -18.36 14.05 -11.10
CA ALA A 223 -18.72 14.95 -12.19
C ALA A 223 -18.24 14.39 -13.54
N ARG A 224 -16.98 13.92 -13.62
CA ARG A 224 -16.44 13.30 -14.83
C ARG A 224 -17.20 12.03 -15.24
N PHE A 225 -17.56 11.18 -14.28
CA PHE A 225 -18.36 9.99 -14.54
C PHE A 225 -19.73 10.36 -15.12
N ALA A 226 -20.41 11.36 -14.56
CA ALA A 226 -21.66 11.87 -15.09
C ALA A 226 -21.51 12.40 -16.53
N ASP A 227 -20.47 13.21 -16.80
CA ASP A 227 -20.16 13.73 -18.14
C ASP A 227 -19.90 12.63 -19.17
N TYR A 228 -19.36 11.49 -18.72
CA TYR A 228 -19.03 10.35 -19.58
C TYR A 228 -20.16 9.32 -19.69
N GLY A 229 -21.24 9.50 -18.92
CA GLY A 229 -22.33 8.54 -18.84
C GLY A 229 -21.96 7.26 -18.09
N TYR A 230 -20.95 7.30 -17.22
CA TYR A 230 -20.51 6.17 -16.42
C TYR A 230 -21.25 6.13 -15.07
N PRO A 231 -21.83 4.99 -14.67
CA PRO A 231 -22.43 4.84 -13.34
C PRO A 231 -21.34 4.78 -12.27
N VAL A 232 -21.62 5.36 -11.10
CA VAL A 232 -20.78 5.18 -9.91
C VAL A 232 -21.13 3.84 -9.26
N ARG A 233 -20.10 3.11 -8.83
CA ARG A 233 -20.18 1.80 -8.16
C ARG A 233 -19.35 1.80 -6.89
N ALA A 234 -19.38 0.72 -6.09
CA ALA A 234 -18.64 0.66 -4.83
C ALA A 234 -17.14 0.95 -5.01
N ALA A 235 -16.50 0.31 -6.00
CA ALA A 235 -15.13 0.64 -6.45
C ALA A 235 -15.10 1.04 -7.92
N ASN A 236 -14.40 2.14 -8.21
CA ASN A 236 -14.32 2.73 -9.55
C ASN A 236 -12.87 2.99 -9.95
N LEU A 237 -12.56 2.81 -11.23
CA LEU A 237 -11.31 3.33 -11.77
C LEU A 237 -11.37 4.85 -11.87
N ARG A 238 -10.26 5.52 -11.60
CA ARG A 238 -10.15 6.96 -11.87
C ARG A 238 -10.33 7.21 -13.37
N SER A 239 -11.14 8.21 -13.68
CA SER A 239 -11.50 8.64 -15.02
C SER A 239 -10.28 8.89 -15.93
N GLU A 240 -9.19 9.42 -15.36
CA GLU A 240 -7.93 9.59 -16.09
C GLU A 240 -7.37 8.25 -16.59
N LYS A 241 -7.39 7.22 -15.74
CA LYS A 241 -6.88 5.88 -16.10
C LYS A 241 -7.76 5.26 -17.18
N LEU A 242 -9.08 5.33 -17.02
CA LEU A 242 -10.05 4.85 -18.02
C LEU A 242 -9.80 5.46 -19.41
N ARG A 243 -9.58 6.78 -19.48
CA ARG A 243 -9.50 7.49 -20.77
C ARG A 243 -8.11 7.55 -21.39
N LYS A 244 -7.05 7.59 -20.56
CA LYS A 244 -5.68 7.85 -21.05
C LYS A 244 -4.76 6.64 -20.94
N VAL A 245 -5.00 5.75 -19.98
CA VAL A 245 -4.06 4.67 -19.66
C VAL A 245 -4.54 3.33 -20.20
N LEU A 246 -5.78 2.95 -19.94
CA LEU A 246 -6.32 1.71 -20.47
C LEU A 246 -6.42 1.77 -22.01
N ARG A 247 -6.33 0.60 -22.63
CA ARG A 247 -6.40 0.39 -24.08
C ARG A 247 -7.55 -0.57 -24.42
N PRO A 248 -8.16 -0.46 -25.60
CA PRO A 248 -9.17 -1.42 -26.03
C PRO A 248 -8.66 -2.87 -25.98
N GLU A 249 -9.45 -3.76 -25.40
CA GLU A 249 -9.27 -5.21 -25.37
C GLU A 249 -10.63 -5.86 -25.70
N SER A 250 -10.65 -7.09 -26.22
CA SER A 250 -11.89 -7.81 -26.54
C SER A 250 -12.92 -7.72 -25.40
N GLY A 251 -14.00 -6.98 -25.63
CA GLY A 251 -15.09 -6.79 -24.67
C GLY A 251 -14.84 -5.75 -23.57
N GLY A 252 -13.86 -4.87 -23.68
CA GLY A 252 -13.68 -3.76 -22.74
C GLY A 252 -12.37 -2.99 -22.89
N LEU A 253 -11.84 -2.56 -21.75
CA LEU A 253 -10.60 -1.79 -21.63
C LEU A 253 -9.62 -2.54 -20.72
N ALA A 254 -8.34 -2.51 -21.04
CA ALA A 254 -7.30 -3.17 -20.26
C ALA A 254 -5.99 -2.37 -20.21
N PHE A 255 -5.27 -2.54 -19.12
CA PHE A 255 -3.89 -2.15 -18.92
C PHE A 255 -3.18 -3.30 -18.23
N GLY A 256 -1.95 -3.60 -18.64
CA GLY A 256 -1.11 -4.62 -18.01
C GLY A 256 0.36 -4.26 -18.13
N SER A 257 1.08 -4.37 -17.02
CA SER A 257 2.54 -4.20 -16.97
C SER A 257 3.29 -5.52 -16.77
N PHE A 258 2.57 -6.64 -16.70
CA PHE A 258 3.13 -7.97 -16.57
C PHE A 258 3.83 -8.43 -17.86
N GLY A 259 5.09 -8.85 -17.74
CA GLY A 259 5.83 -9.53 -18.80
C GLY A 259 5.38 -10.98 -19.00
N GLU A 260 5.91 -11.66 -20.02
CA GLU A 260 5.52 -13.04 -20.35
C GLU A 260 5.67 -14.00 -19.16
N ASP A 261 6.76 -13.91 -18.40
CA ASP A 261 7.04 -14.77 -17.25
C ASP A 261 6.15 -14.51 -16.02
N THR A 262 5.36 -13.44 -16.03
CA THR A 262 4.54 -13.00 -14.89
C THR A 262 3.06 -12.82 -15.23
N ARG A 263 2.68 -12.91 -16.50
CA ARG A 263 1.29 -12.76 -16.97
C ARG A 263 0.33 -13.80 -16.36
N TRP A 264 0.86 -14.95 -15.96
CA TRP A 264 0.09 -15.99 -15.30
C TRP A 264 -0.49 -15.54 -13.94
N ILE A 265 0.06 -14.52 -13.28
CA ILE A 265 -0.40 -14.03 -11.96
C ILE A 265 -1.82 -13.45 -12.04
N PRO A 266 -2.10 -12.40 -12.85
CA PRO A 266 -3.46 -11.89 -13.01
C PRO A 266 -4.41 -12.90 -13.67
N GLU A 267 -3.91 -13.88 -14.43
CA GLU A 267 -4.74 -14.98 -14.95
C GLU A 267 -5.17 -15.95 -13.84
N LEU A 268 -4.26 -16.29 -12.93
CA LEU A 268 -4.54 -17.14 -11.78
C LEU A 268 -5.57 -16.50 -10.85
N LEU A 269 -5.37 -15.23 -10.48
CA LEU A 269 -6.31 -14.49 -9.63
C LEU A 269 -7.71 -14.42 -10.26
N ARG A 270 -7.79 -14.17 -11.57
CA ARG A 270 -9.07 -14.17 -12.30
C ARG A 270 -9.75 -15.53 -12.31
N ARG A 271 -8.96 -16.61 -12.41
CA ARG A 271 -9.47 -17.98 -12.46
C ARG A 271 -9.93 -18.47 -11.09
N CYS A 272 -9.21 -18.13 -10.03
CA CYS A 272 -9.40 -18.69 -8.69
C CYS A 272 -10.23 -17.78 -7.79
N TRP A 273 -9.77 -16.55 -7.56
CA TRP A 273 -10.37 -15.63 -6.59
C TRP A 273 -11.61 -14.92 -7.12
N LEU A 274 -11.56 -14.44 -8.37
CA LEU A 274 -12.67 -13.69 -8.97
C LEU A 274 -13.84 -14.55 -9.44
N ARG A 275 -13.64 -15.86 -9.65
CA ARG A 275 -14.76 -16.72 -10.01
C ARG A 275 -15.67 -16.86 -8.79
N PRO A 276 -16.99 -16.72 -8.96
CA PRO A 276 -17.89 -17.09 -7.87
C PRO A 276 -17.59 -18.54 -7.49
N ALA A 277 -17.35 -18.78 -6.20
CA ALA A 277 -17.35 -20.13 -5.66
C ALA A 277 -18.65 -20.81 -6.13
N LYS A 278 -18.51 -21.97 -6.78
CA LYS A 278 -19.65 -22.76 -7.24
C LYS A 278 -20.44 -23.32 -6.07
#